data_AF-A0A7D5TS29-F1
#
_entry.id   AF-A0A7D5TS29-F1
#
_cell.length_a   1.000
_cell.length_b   1.000
_cell.length_c   1.000
_cell.angle_alpha   90.00
_cell.angle_beta   90.00
_cell.angle_gamma   90.00
#
_symmetry.space_group_name_H-M   'P 1'
#
loop_
_entity.id
_entity.type
_entity.pdbx_description
1 polymer ?
#
loop_
_entity_poly.entity_id
_entity_poly.type
_entity_poly.pdbx_seq_one_letter_code
_entity_poly.pdbx_strand_id
1 'polypeptide(L)'
;MRREAVAATLDERLAAFVTTGEDALADGLFGPDPCEAARRRVGDVVLSHRERTVWYDDADRLGFVGNHGALHPEEMLVPFAAARVSTLQ
;
A
#
# COMPACT_ATOMS: atom_id res chain seq x y z
N MET A 1 -11.70 3.46 19.26
CA MET A 1 -11.32 2.50 20.32
C MET A 1 -11.09 1.07 19.84
N ARG A 2 -12.05 0.38 19.20
CA ARG A 2 -11.85 -1.03 18.78
C ARG A 2 -10.83 -1.18 17.63
N ARG A 3 -10.85 -0.29 16.64
CA ARG A 3 -9.90 -0.30 15.50
C ARG A 3 -8.47 0.07 15.91
N GLU A 4 -8.29 1.06 16.79
CA GLU A 4 -6.95 1.42 17.29
C GLU A 4 -6.31 0.24 18.04
N ALA A 5 -7.08 -0.46 18.87
CA ALA A 5 -6.57 -1.65 19.57
C ALA A 5 -6.17 -2.79 18.61
N VAL A 6 -6.93 -2.97 17.52
CA VAL A 6 -6.58 -3.94 16.46
C VAL A 6 -5.30 -3.50 15.75
N ALA A 7 -5.20 -2.24 15.35
CA ALA A 7 -4.01 -1.70 14.69
C ALA A 7 -2.76 -1.86 15.57
N ALA A 8 -2.84 -1.50 16.86
CA ALA A 8 -1.74 -1.67 17.81
C ALA A 8 -1.33 -3.14 17.95
N THR A 9 -2.30 -4.05 18.08
CA THR A 9 -2.02 -5.49 18.18
C THR A 9 -1.33 -6.02 16.91
N LEU A 10 -1.71 -5.52 15.73
CA LEU A 10 -1.08 -5.93 14.47
C LEU A 10 0.33 -5.37 14.32
N ASP A 11 0.55 -4.10 14.69
CA ASP A 11 1.86 -3.46 14.65
C ASP A 11 2.85 -4.13 15.61
N GLU A 12 2.39 -4.52 16.80
CA GLU A 12 3.21 -5.26 17.77
C GLU A 12 3.59 -6.67 17.31
N ARG A 13 2.71 -7.33 16.54
CA ARG A 13 2.86 -8.76 16.21
C ARG A 13 3.43 -9.03 14.84
N LEU A 14 3.39 -8.06 13.93
CA LEU A 14 3.79 -8.23 12.53
C LEU A 14 4.90 -7.24 12.17
N ALA A 15 5.82 -7.67 11.33
CA ALA A 15 6.78 -6.78 10.66
C ALA A 15 6.08 -5.97 9.55
N ALA A 16 5.12 -5.12 9.95
CA ALA A 16 4.21 -4.41 9.07
C ALA A 16 4.32 -2.89 9.27
N PHE A 17 4.03 -2.14 8.22
CA PHE A 17 3.47 -0.81 8.36
C PHE A 17 1.98 -0.98 8.67
N VAL A 18 1.50 -0.40 9.77
CA VAL A 18 0.09 -0.47 10.18
C VAL A 18 -0.41 0.94 10.48
N THR A 19 -1.58 1.28 9.96
CA THR A 19 -2.22 2.56 10.20
C THR A 19 -3.75 2.41 10.20
N THR A 20 -4.49 3.41 10.67
CA THR A 20 -5.95 3.43 10.51
C THR A 20 -6.32 3.82 9.08
N GLY A 21 -7.53 3.49 8.64
CA GLY A 21 -8.01 3.94 7.33
C GLY A 21 -8.12 5.47 7.20
N GLU A 22 -8.49 6.13 8.29
CA GLU A 22 -8.59 7.60 8.35
C GLU A 22 -7.20 8.24 8.19
N ASP A 23 -6.22 7.75 8.94
CA ASP A 23 -4.83 8.24 8.85
C ASP A 23 -4.22 7.90 7.49
N ALA A 24 -4.47 6.71 6.93
CA ALA A 24 -4.02 6.35 5.58
C ALA A 24 -4.52 7.33 4.49
N LEU A 25 -5.77 7.79 4.61
CA LEU A 25 -6.32 8.80 3.71
C LEU A 25 -5.69 10.17 3.97
N ALA A 26 -5.52 10.56 5.24
CA ALA A 26 -4.93 11.84 5.63
C ALA A 26 -3.46 11.98 5.22
N ASP A 27 -2.71 10.89 5.32
CA ASP A 27 -1.29 10.80 4.95
C ASP A 27 -1.07 10.69 3.43
N GLY A 28 -2.15 10.67 2.64
CA GLY A 28 -2.08 10.72 1.19
C GLY A 28 -1.76 9.37 0.52
N LEU A 29 -1.91 8.23 1.21
CA LEU A 29 -1.69 6.90 0.61
C LEU A 29 -2.65 6.60 -0.56
N PHE A 30 -3.78 7.32 -0.63
CA PHE A 30 -4.75 7.22 -1.71
C PHE A 30 -4.74 8.45 -2.64
N GLY A 31 -3.61 9.17 -2.66
CA GLY A 31 -3.44 10.41 -3.39
C GLY A 31 -3.89 11.65 -2.61
N PRO A 32 -3.59 12.86 -3.13
CA PRO A 32 -3.83 14.13 -2.44
C PRO A 32 -5.32 14.49 -2.29
N ASP A 33 -6.20 13.98 -3.16
CA ASP A 33 -7.65 14.09 -3.03
C ASP A 33 -8.32 12.73 -3.30
N PRO A 34 -8.47 11.89 -2.25
CA PRO A 34 -9.06 10.57 -2.40
C PRO A 34 -10.50 10.66 -2.88
N CYS A 35 -10.90 9.90 -3.89
CA CYS A 35 -12.29 9.93 -4.37
C CYS A 35 -13.28 9.38 -3.32
N GLU A 36 -14.58 9.68 -3.46
CA GLU A 36 -15.62 9.16 -2.54
C GLU A 36 -15.58 7.63 -2.43
N ALA A 37 -15.31 6.94 -3.55
CA ALA A 37 -15.20 5.48 -3.55
C ALA A 37 -13.99 4.96 -2.77
N ALA A 38 -12.90 5.73 -2.65
CA ALA A 38 -11.76 5.39 -1.79
C ALA A 38 -12.12 5.62 -0.32
N ARG A 39 -12.70 6.78 0.00
CA ARG A 39 -13.16 7.12 1.35
C ARG A 39 -14.15 6.10 1.92
N ARG A 40 -15.07 5.61 1.08
CA ARG A 40 -16.08 4.60 1.48
C ARG A 40 -15.51 3.19 1.63
N ARG A 41 -14.43 2.87 0.90
CA ARG A 41 -13.89 1.50 0.81
C ARG A 41 -12.59 1.29 1.57
N VAL A 42 -11.97 2.36 2.08
CA VAL A 42 -10.81 2.21 2.95
C VAL A 42 -11.21 1.35 4.15
N GLY A 43 -10.40 0.36 4.46
CA GLY A 43 -10.63 -0.47 5.65
C GLY A 43 -10.41 0.34 6.92
N ASP A 44 -10.98 -0.11 8.04
CA ASP A 44 -10.73 0.52 9.35
C ASP A 44 -9.24 0.52 9.75
N VAL A 45 -8.51 -0.47 9.25
CA VAL A 45 -7.06 -0.64 9.40
C VAL A 45 -6.47 -0.94 8.02
N VAL A 46 -5.38 -0.26 7.69
CA VAL A 46 -4.56 -0.51 6.50
C VAL A 46 -3.21 -1.04 6.97
N LEU A 47 -2.74 -2.11 6.34
CA LEU A 47 -1.44 -2.70 6.66
C LEU A 47 -0.71 -3.12 5.40
N SER A 48 0.61 -3.02 5.43
CA SER A 48 1.51 -3.33 4.31
C SER A 48 2.85 -3.85 4.80
N HIS A 49 3.43 -4.85 4.14
CA HIS A 49 4.61 -5.53 4.67
C HIS A 49 5.81 -4.61 4.51
N ARG A 50 6.67 -4.52 5.54
CA ARG A 50 7.79 -3.57 5.53
C ARG A 50 8.81 -3.85 4.41
N GLU A 51 9.19 -5.11 4.26
CA GLU A 51 10.28 -5.52 3.33
C GLU A 51 9.86 -6.52 2.24
N ARG A 52 8.61 -6.99 2.24
CA ARG A 52 8.13 -8.03 1.32
C ARG A 52 6.83 -7.59 0.70
N THR A 53 6.39 -8.33 -0.30
CA THR A 53 5.17 -8.05 -1.05
C THR A 53 3.95 -8.83 -0.57
N VAL A 54 4.13 -9.89 0.23
CA VAL A 54 3.05 -10.82 0.61
C VAL A 54 3.27 -11.40 2.01
N TRP A 55 2.23 -11.41 2.84
CA TRP A 55 2.12 -12.31 4.01
C TRP A 55 1.28 -13.51 3.62
N TYR A 56 1.95 -14.53 3.08
CA TYR A 56 1.33 -15.79 2.75
C TYR A 56 2.35 -16.88 3.05
N ASP A 57 1.95 -17.85 3.85
CA ASP A 57 2.82 -18.94 4.32
C ASP A 57 3.09 -19.99 3.21
N ASP A 58 2.29 -19.97 2.14
CA ASP A 58 2.30 -20.97 1.06
C ASP A 58 2.80 -20.37 -0.27
N ALA A 59 3.90 -19.60 -0.26
CA ALA A 59 4.50 -18.98 -1.45
C ALA A 59 4.68 -19.97 -2.64
N ASP A 60 4.83 -21.26 -2.33
CA ASP A 60 5.03 -22.35 -3.29
C ASP A 60 3.78 -22.72 -4.12
N ARG A 61 2.56 -22.28 -3.73
CA ARG A 61 1.31 -22.72 -4.39
C ARG A 61 0.83 -21.85 -5.54
N LEU A 62 1.30 -20.61 -5.65
CA LEU A 62 0.77 -19.66 -6.63
C LEU A 62 1.67 -19.47 -7.86
N GLY A 63 2.92 -19.93 -7.81
CA GLY A 63 3.86 -19.82 -8.94
C GLY A 63 4.18 -18.38 -9.36
N PHE A 64 3.81 -17.39 -8.54
CA PHE A 64 4.12 -15.99 -8.81
C PHE A 64 5.58 -15.69 -8.51
N VAL A 65 6.30 -15.23 -9.53
CA VAL A 65 7.71 -14.85 -9.42
C VAL A 65 7.87 -13.46 -8.79
N GLY A 66 6.82 -12.64 -8.79
CA GLY A 66 6.79 -11.32 -8.17
C GLY A 66 5.37 -10.86 -7.88
N ASN A 67 5.23 -9.95 -6.92
CA ASN A 67 3.98 -9.32 -6.52
C ASN A 67 4.24 -7.82 -6.31
N HIS A 68 3.18 -7.02 -6.28
CA HIS A 68 3.24 -5.58 -5.98
C HIS A 68 2.12 -5.19 -5.02
N GLY A 69 2.24 -4.00 -4.45
CA GLY A 69 1.22 -3.38 -3.61
C GLY A 69 1.70 -3.06 -2.19
N ALA A 70 2.98 -3.31 -1.90
CA ALA A 70 3.58 -2.84 -0.66
C ALA A 70 4.10 -1.40 -0.78
N LEU A 71 4.48 -0.82 0.36
CA LEU A 71 4.95 0.56 0.47
C LEU A 71 6.48 0.69 0.28
N HIS A 72 7.16 -0.36 -0.17
CA HIS A 72 8.59 -0.29 -0.44
C HIS A 72 8.86 0.64 -1.65
N PRO A 73 9.90 1.51 -1.62
CA PRO A 73 10.19 2.41 -2.73
C PRO A 73 10.40 1.70 -4.07
N GLU A 74 10.94 0.49 -4.07
CA GLU A 74 11.11 -0.33 -5.29
C GLU A 74 9.79 -0.73 -5.96
N GLU A 75 8.67 -0.72 -5.23
CA GLU A 75 7.34 -0.99 -5.76
C GLU A 75 6.58 0.29 -6.10
N MET A 76 6.75 1.34 -5.29
CA MET A 76 5.98 2.57 -5.41
C MET A 76 6.42 3.47 -6.57
N LEU A 77 7.71 3.42 -6.93
CA LEU A 77 8.29 4.34 -7.91
C LEU A 77 8.10 3.83 -9.34
N VAL A 78 7.31 4.58 -10.13
CA VAL A 78 7.13 4.34 -11.56
C VAL A 78 7.84 5.44 -12.36
N PRO A 79 8.76 5.11 -13.29
CA PRO A 79 9.39 6.10 -14.14
C PRO A 79 8.35 6.90 -14.94
N PHE A 80 8.44 8.23 -14.87
CA PHE A 80 7.62 9.13 -15.67
C PHE A 80 8.50 9.87 -16.68
N ALA A 81 8.11 9.82 -17.94
CA ALA A 81 8.80 10.53 -19.02
C ALA A 81 7.76 11.21 -19.94
N ALA A 82 8.11 12.41 -20.39
CA ALA A 82 7.33 13.16 -21.36
C ALA A 82 8.26 13.75 -22.42
N ALA A 83 7.82 13.70 -23.68
CA ALA A 83 8.52 14.28 -24.81
C ALA A 83 7.53 15.02 -25.71
N ARG A 84 7.98 16.08 -26.36
CA ARG A 84 7.21 16.68 -27.45
C ARG A 84 7.36 15.77 -28.66
N VAL A 85 6.25 15.33 -29.26
CA VAL A 85 6.31 14.49 -30.47
C VAL A 85 7.15 15.15 -31.56
N SER A 86 7.05 16.48 -31.73
CA SER A 86 7.84 17.22 -32.72
C SER A 86 9.35 17.33 -32.44
N THR A 87 9.84 16.82 -31.30
CA THR A 87 11.27 16.75 -30.96
C THR A 87 11.78 15.31 -30.93
N LEU A 88 10.93 14.33 -31.19
CA LEU A 88 11.31 12.93 -31.41
C LEU A 88 11.56 12.78 -32.92
N GLN A 89 12.83 12.65 -33.30
CA GLN A 89 13.26 12.51 -34.69
C GLN A 89 12.86 11.16 -35.29
#